data_AF-A0A7C1QIP4-F1
#
_entry.id   AF-A0A7C1QIP4-F1
#
_cell.length_a   1.000
_cell.length_b   1.000
_cell.length_c   1.000
_cell.angle_alpha   90.00
_cell.angle_beta   90.00
_cell.angle_gamma   90.00
#
_symmetry.space_group_name_H-M   'P 1'
#
loop_
_entity.id
_entity.type
_entity.pdbx_description
1 polymer ?
#
loop_
_entity_poly.entity_id
_entity_poly.type
_entity_poly.pdbx_seq_one_letter_code
_entity_poly.pdbx_strand_id
1 'polypeptide(L)'
;MTNEQILKEAIEKAVKNGWERTSIEPGEDFELKLDWNEFKIITEMYLIGGAKGKDYVETFNLYEILFSHDFAKALWTQKLITRKCRRCGYKAKPHYYYQYHLRQMVLEKEPLKYIKKFL
;
A
#
# COMPACT_ATOMS: atom_id res chain seq x y z
N MET A 1 -6.75 -13.73 8.19
CA MET A 1 -6.53 -12.90 7.01
C MET A 1 -5.74 -13.68 5.99
N THR A 2 -6.33 -13.91 4.83
CA THR A 2 -5.63 -14.38 3.63
C THR A 2 -4.75 -13.26 3.05
N ASN A 3 -3.91 -13.57 2.07
CA ASN A 3 -3.09 -12.56 1.41
C ASN A 3 -3.95 -11.49 0.70
N GLU A 4 -5.06 -11.92 0.10
CA GLU A 4 -6.07 -11.07 -0.55
C GLU A 4 -6.66 -10.09 0.46
N GLN A 5 -7.03 -10.57 1.66
CA GLN A 5 -7.59 -9.72 2.72
C GLN A 5 -6.56 -8.71 3.24
N ILE A 6 -5.30 -9.13 3.45
CA ILE A 6 -4.21 -8.22 3.85
C ILE A 6 -4.03 -7.12 2.80
N LEU A 7 -4.01 -7.50 1.52
CA LEU A 7 -3.77 -6.56 0.45
C LEU A 7 -4.95 -5.58 0.28
N LYS A 8 -6.19 -6.07 0.38
CA LYS A 8 -7.40 -5.25 0.33
C LYS A 8 -7.38 -4.20 1.43
N GLU A 9 -7.22 -4.61 2.68
CA GLU A 9 -7.19 -3.68 3.82
C GLU A 9 -6.01 -2.70 3.72
N ALA A 10 -4.86 -3.13 3.19
CA ALA A 10 -3.71 -2.24 2.98
C ALA A 10 -3.97 -1.18 1.89
N ILE A 11 -4.63 -1.56 0.79
CA ILE A 11 -5.04 -0.65 -0.27
C ILE A 11 -6.09 0.33 0.25
N GLU A 12 -7.15 -0.15 0.91
CA GLU A 12 -8.19 0.70 1.51
C GLU A 12 -7.59 1.72 2.48
N LYS A 13 -6.65 1.28 3.32
CA LYS A 13 -5.93 2.17 4.24
C LYS A 13 -5.08 3.19 3.50
N ALA A 14 -4.39 2.80 2.43
CA ALA A 14 -3.59 3.71 1.62
C ALA A 14 -4.47 4.74 0.89
N VAL A 15 -5.56 4.31 0.25
CA VAL A 15 -6.54 5.20 -0.41
C VAL A 15 -7.12 6.20 0.59
N LYS A 16 -7.55 5.75 1.77
CA LYS A 16 -8.03 6.61 2.86
C LYS A 16 -6.99 7.66 3.29
N ASN A 17 -5.71 7.35 3.14
CA ASN A 17 -4.60 8.24 3.48
C ASN A 17 -4.08 9.05 2.28
N GLY A 18 -4.81 9.09 1.15
CA GLY A 18 -4.50 9.92 -0.01
C GLY A 18 -3.59 9.25 -1.04
N TRP A 19 -3.70 7.93 -1.23
CA TRP A 19 -3.02 7.27 -2.34
C TRP A 19 -3.75 7.52 -3.66
N GLU A 20 -3.12 8.28 -4.56
CA GLU A 20 -3.74 8.79 -5.81
C GLU A 20 -3.44 7.92 -7.06
N ARG A 21 -2.71 6.80 -6.92
CA ARG A 21 -2.29 5.97 -8.08
C ARG A 21 -3.37 4.97 -8.53
N THR A 22 -4.55 5.03 -7.95
CA THR A 22 -5.68 4.17 -8.28
C THR A 22 -6.88 5.05 -8.59
N SER A 23 -7.71 4.66 -9.57
CA SER A 23 -9.00 5.33 -9.78
C SER A 23 -9.98 5.12 -8.62
N ILE A 24 -9.63 4.30 -7.62
CA ILE A 24 -10.43 3.99 -6.43
C ILE A 24 -10.59 5.24 -5.57
N GLU A 25 -11.82 5.74 -5.47
CA GLU A 25 -12.18 6.80 -4.53
C GLU A 25 -12.40 6.22 -3.11
N PRO A 26 -12.17 7.00 -2.05
CA PRO A 26 -12.44 6.56 -0.69
C PRO A 26 -13.90 6.14 -0.49
N GLY A 27 -14.11 4.86 -0.16
CA GLY A 27 -15.44 4.30 0.09
C GLY A 27 -16.12 3.66 -1.11
N GLU A 28 -15.45 3.61 -2.27
CA GLU A 28 -15.91 2.81 -3.40
C GLU A 28 -15.72 1.31 -3.14
N ASP A 29 -16.72 0.52 -3.53
CA ASP A 29 -16.61 -0.93 -3.56
C ASP A 29 -15.78 -1.36 -4.79
N PHE A 30 -14.69 -2.07 -4.53
CA PHE A 30 -13.84 -2.66 -5.57
C PHE A 30 -13.55 -4.14 -5.27
N GLU A 31 -13.41 -4.92 -6.34
CA GLU A 31 -12.95 -6.30 -6.26
C GLU A 31 -11.46 -6.39 -6.60
N LEU A 32 -10.71 -7.10 -5.76
CA LEU A 32 -9.32 -7.47 -6.01
C LEU A 32 -9.27 -8.93 -6.41
N LYS A 33 -8.81 -9.19 -7.63
CA LYS A 33 -8.44 -10.52 -8.09
C LYS A 33 -6.92 -10.59 -8.15
N LEU A 34 -6.33 -11.49 -7.38
CA LEU A 34 -4.90 -11.73 -7.42
C LEU A 34 -4.59 -12.85 -8.40
N ASP A 35 -3.76 -12.53 -9.40
CA ASP A 35 -3.10 -13.53 -10.21
C ASP A 35 -1.70 -13.79 -9.64
N TRP A 36 -1.60 -14.87 -8.88
CA TRP A 36 -0.34 -15.31 -8.26
C TRP A 36 0.66 -15.90 -9.25
N ASN A 37 0.23 -16.32 -10.45
CA ASN A 37 1.13 -16.85 -11.47
C ASN A 37 1.88 -15.71 -12.17
N GLU A 38 1.23 -14.56 -12.34
CA GLU A 38 1.83 -13.38 -12.98
C GLU A 38 2.25 -12.27 -12.00
N PHE A 39 2.02 -12.46 -10.69
CA PHE A 39 2.19 -11.44 -9.65
C PHE A 39 1.47 -10.12 -10.00
N LYS A 40 0.24 -10.22 -10.50
CA LYS A 40 -0.60 -9.09 -10.86
C LYS A 40 -1.77 -8.94 -9.90
N ILE A 41 -2.09 -7.69 -9.59
CA ILE A 41 -3.39 -7.31 -9.05
C ILE A 41 -4.26 -6.92 -10.23
N ILE A 42 -5.40 -7.58 -10.36
CA ILE A 42 -6.48 -7.16 -11.24
C ILE A 42 -7.51 -6.48 -10.36
N THR A 43 -7.75 -5.20 -10.62
CA THR A 43 -8.75 -4.40 -9.92
C THR A 43 -9.90 -4.18 -10.88
N GLU A 44 -11.05 -4.77 -10.56
CA GLU A 44 -12.28 -4.55 -11.30
C GLU A 44 -13.08 -3.49 -10.54
N MET A 45 -13.25 -2.32 -11.15
CA MET A 45 -14.03 -1.22 -10.59
C MET A 45 -15.35 -1.08 -11.32
N TYR A 46 -16.45 -1.12 -10.57
CA TYR A 46 -17.79 -0.88 -11.08
C TYR A 46 -18.21 0.55 -10.78
N LEU A 47 -17.98 1.47 -11.73
CA LEU A 47 -18.43 2.86 -11.59
C LEU A 47 -19.96 2.93 -11.69
N ILE A 48 -20.64 3.04 -10.55
CA ILE A 48 -22.09 3.23 -10.47
C ILE A 48 -22.39 4.71 -10.76
N GLY A 49 -22.44 5.12 -12.04
CA GLY A 49 -22.88 6.48 -12.36
C GLY A 49 -22.73 6.97 -13.80
N GLY A 50 -21.95 6.32 -14.65
CA GLY A 50 -21.79 6.71 -16.05
C GLY A 50 -22.70 5.93 -16.98
N ALA A 51 -23.39 6.62 -17.88
CA ALA A 51 -24.26 6.01 -18.90
C ALA A 51 -23.60 4.79 -19.59
N LYS A 52 -24.20 3.61 -19.40
CA LYS A 52 -23.88 2.33 -20.05
C LYS A 52 -22.46 1.78 -19.77
N GLY A 53 -22.34 1.09 -18.64
CA GLY A 53 -21.75 -0.26 -18.53
C GLY A 53 -20.46 -0.52 -19.32
N LYS A 54 -19.40 0.21 -19.02
CA LYS A 54 -18.04 -0.25 -19.35
C LYS A 54 -17.37 -0.68 -18.06
N ASP A 55 -17.15 -1.98 -17.93
CA ASP A 55 -16.27 -2.54 -16.92
C ASP A 55 -14.87 -1.99 -17.19
N TYR A 56 -14.33 -1.21 -16.25
CA TYR A 56 -12.95 -0.75 -16.33
C TYR A 56 -12.09 -1.71 -15.50
N VAL A 57 -11.18 -2.40 -16.17
CA VAL A 57 -10.26 -3.33 -15.54
C VAL A 57 -8.87 -2.70 -15.54
N GLU A 58 -8.40 -2.31 -14.36
CA GLU A 58 -7.01 -1.89 -14.19
C GLU A 58 -6.18 -3.06 -13.70
N THR A 59 -5.16 -3.42 -14.46
CA THR A 59 -4.16 -4.41 -14.06
C THR A 59 -2.91 -3.71 -13.59
N PHE A 60 -2.50 -4.00 -12.35
CA PHE A 60 -1.27 -3.50 -11.78
C PHE A 60 -0.32 -4.66 -11.48
N ASN A 61 0.98 -4.41 -11.59
CA ASN A 61 1.96 -5.33 -11.05
C ASN A 61 1.97 -5.19 -9.51
N LEU A 62 1.80 -6.30 -8.80
CA LEU A 62 1.75 -6.32 -7.33
C LEU A 62 3.04 -5.76 -6.71
N TYR A 63 4.20 -6.09 -7.29
CA TYR A 63 5.48 -5.56 -6.83
C TYR A 63 5.57 -4.04 -7.03
N GLU A 64 5.07 -3.52 -8.15
CA GLU A 64 5.07 -2.08 -8.39
C GLU A 64 4.20 -1.32 -7.38
N ILE A 65 3.07 -1.89 -6.95
CA ILE A 65 2.25 -1.29 -5.90
C ILE A 65 2.95 -1.37 -4.55
N LEU A 66 3.26 -2.60 -4.10
CA LEU A 66 3.78 -2.86 -2.76
C LEU A 66 5.05 -2.06 -2.49
N PHE A 67 5.96 -2.02 -3.46
CA PHE A 67 7.25 -1.37 -3.31
C PHE A 67 7.29 0.08 -3.81
N SER A 68 6.15 0.66 -4.22
CA SER A 68 6.11 2.09 -4.57
C SER A 68 6.25 2.97 -3.34
N HIS A 69 6.96 4.09 -3.52
CA HIS A 69 7.06 5.10 -2.48
C HIS A 69 5.71 5.70 -2.11
N ASP A 70 4.81 5.90 -3.08
CA ASP A 70 3.54 6.58 -2.83
C ASP A 70 2.57 5.70 -2.06
N PHE A 71 2.49 4.41 -2.39
CA PHE A 71 1.78 3.44 -1.55
C PHE A 71 2.37 3.40 -0.14
N ALA A 72 3.69 3.30 -0.01
CA ALA A 72 4.35 3.25 1.30
C ALA A 72 4.09 4.51 2.15
N LYS A 73 4.15 5.70 1.54
CA LYS A 73 3.83 6.98 2.20
C LYS A 73 2.39 6.99 2.70
N ALA A 74 1.44 6.54 1.89
CA ALA A 74 0.04 6.50 2.24
C ALA A 74 -0.23 5.45 3.34
N LEU A 75 0.35 4.26 3.24
CA LEU A 75 0.15 3.17 4.20
C LEU A 75 0.75 3.48 5.59
N TRP A 76 1.99 3.97 5.64
CA TRP A 76 2.74 4.16 6.88
C TRP A 76 2.87 5.61 7.34
N THR A 77 2.30 6.57 6.60
CA THR A 77 2.39 8.02 6.84
C THR A 77 3.78 8.63 6.59
N GLN A 78 3.79 9.93 6.28
CA GLN A 78 5.00 10.72 6.04
C GLN A 78 5.61 11.31 7.32
N LYS A 79 5.42 10.66 8.48
CA LYS A 79 5.97 11.16 9.75
C LYS A 79 7.49 11.04 9.77
N LEU A 80 8.15 12.12 10.21
CA LEU A 80 9.59 12.11 10.47
C LEU A 80 9.88 11.44 11.81
N ILE A 81 10.73 10.42 11.79
CA ILE A 81 11.31 9.85 12.99
C ILE A 81 12.66 10.52 13.20
N THR A 82 12.84 11.12 14.38
CA THR A 82 14.17 11.51 14.86
C THR A 82 14.59 10.55 15.97
N ARG A 83 15.80 10.00 15.88
CA ARG A 83 16.39 9.24 16.99
C ARG A 83 17.51 10.07 17.60
N LYS A 84 17.40 10.36 18.89
CA LYS A 84 18.47 10.95 19.69
C LYS A 84 19.19 9.83 20.42
N CYS A 85 20.52 9.72 20.23
CA CYS A 85 21.32 8.81 21.02
C CYS A 85 21.26 9.24 22.49
N ARG A 86 20.77 8.36 23.37
CA ARG A 86 20.66 8.66 24.81
C ARG A 86 22.02 8.89 25.48
N ARG A 87 23.10 8.35 24.90
CA ARG A 87 24.45 8.37 25.48
C ARG A 87 25.24 9.64 25.15
N CYS A 88 25.23 10.09 23.90
CA CYS A 88 26.01 11.25 23.46
C CYS A 88 25.15 12.44 23.00
N GLY A 89 23.83 12.32 23.00
CA GLY A 89 22.92 13.37 22.57
C GLY A 89 22.86 13.62 21.05
N TYR A 90 23.65 12.89 20.26
CA TYR A 90 23.65 12.98 18.79
C TYR A 90 22.25 12.73 18.23
N LYS A 91 21.77 13.66 17.40
CA LYS A 91 20.51 13.53 16.65
C LYS A 91 20.85 12.87 15.31
N ALA A 92 20.39 11.64 15.11
CA ALA A 92 20.46 11.00 13.81
C ALA A 92 19.70 11.84 12.77
N LYS A 93 20.13 11.77 11.51
CA LYS A 93 19.39 12.38 10.41
C LYS A 93 17.94 11.88 10.45
N PRO A 94 16.95 12.78 10.37
CA PRO A 94 15.55 12.38 10.34
C PRO A 94 15.31 11.43 9.16
N HIS A 95 14.57 10.35 9.43
CA HIS A 95 14.13 9.41 8.40
C HIS A 95 12.62 9.40 8.37
N TYR A 96 12.04 9.27 7.17
CA TYR A 96 10.60 9.10 7.07
C TYR A 96 10.20 7.69 7.52
N TYR A 97 9.11 7.60 8.28
CA TYR A 97 8.58 6.35 8.82
C TYR A 97 8.35 5.31 7.71
N TYR A 98 7.75 5.71 6.59
CA TYR A 98 7.55 4.82 5.44
C TYR A 98 8.86 4.27 4.84
N GLN A 99 9.96 5.04 4.82
CA GLN A 99 11.24 4.58 4.25
C GLN A 99 11.88 3.48 5.10
N TYR A 100 11.60 3.48 6.41
CA TYR A 100 12.03 2.39 7.29
C TYR A 100 11.25 1.12 6.97
N HIS A 101 9.92 1.21 6.93
CA HIS A 101 9.06 0.05 6.71
C HIS A 101 9.20 -0.54 5.31
N LEU A 102 9.33 0.31 4.29
CA LEU A 102 9.59 -0.13 2.92
C LEU A 102 10.89 -0.95 2.84
N ARG A 103 11.97 -0.49 3.49
CA ARG A 103 13.24 -1.24 3.56
C ARG A 103 13.10 -2.56 4.30
N GLN A 104 12.38 -2.59 5.42
CA GLN A 104 12.14 -3.84 6.14
C GLN A 104 11.34 -4.82 5.29
N MET A 105 10.32 -4.35 4.58
CA MET A 105 9.49 -5.19 3.73
C MET A 105 10.26 -5.83 2.57
N VAL A 106 11.26 -5.13 2.00
CA VAL A 106 12.16 -5.69 0.97
C VAL A 106 13.00 -6.85 1.51
N LEU A 107 13.34 -6.83 2.80
CA LEU A 107 14.17 -7.85 3.45
C LEU A 107 13.35 -9.05 3.98
N GLU A 108 12.03 -8.90 4.08
CA GLU A 108 11.15 -9.93 4.61
C GLU A 108 10.88 -11.00 3.55
N LYS A 109 10.99 -12.27 3.96
CA LYS A 109 10.67 -13.42 3.08
C LYS A 109 9.19 -13.44 2.69
N GLU A 110 8.33 -12.88 3.54
CA GLU A 110 6.88 -12.83 3.36
C GLU A 110 6.37 -11.39 3.54
N PRO A 111 6.53 -10.51 2.54
CA PRO A 111 6.21 -9.09 2.61
C PRO A 111 4.79 -8.76 3.10
N LEU A 112 3.80 -9.54 2.68
CA LEU A 112 2.40 -9.34 3.09
C LEU A 112 2.20 -9.60 4.59
N LYS A 113 2.89 -10.59 5.17
CA LYS A 113 2.88 -10.80 6.63
C LYS A 113 3.48 -9.62 7.38
N TYR A 114 4.43 -8.91 6.77
CA TYR A 114 4.98 -7.68 7.35
C TYR A 114 3.94 -6.55 7.36
N ILE A 115 3.26 -6.31 6.24
CA ILE A 115 2.19 -5.30 6.12
C ILE A 115 1.08 -5.54 7.14
N LYS A 116 0.67 -6.79 7.34
CA LYS A 116 -0.37 -7.18 8.31
C LYS A 116 -0.14 -6.65 9.72
N LYS A 117 1.11 -6.39 10.12
CA LYS A 117 1.44 -5.82 11.45
C LYS A 117 0.96 -4.38 11.63
N PHE A 118 0.52 -3.72 10.55
CA PHE A 118 0.15 -2.32 10.50
C PHE A 118 -1.28 -2.08 10.03
N LEU A 119 -2.07 -3.14 9.82
CA LEU A 119 -3.49 -3.06 9.52
C LEU A 119 -4.25 -3.13 10.85
#